data_AF-A0A0G1YY64-F1
#
_entry.id   AF-A0A0G1YY64-F1
#
_cell.length_a   1.000
_cell.length_b   1.000
_cell.length_c   1.000
_cell.angle_alpha   90.00
_cell.angle_beta   90.00
_cell.angle_gamma   90.00
#
_symmetry.space_group_name_H-M   'P 1'
#
loop_
_entity.id
_entity.type
_entity.pdbx_description
1 polymer ?
#
loop_
_entity_poly.entity_id
_entity_poly.type
_entity_poly.pdbx_seq_one_letter_code
_entity_poly.pdbx_strand_id
1 'polypeptide(L)'
;MSERLSKSAEKRKSPVPDYIFDKTWREGNFLIPENKEERVALRQRLDEYSHYGIMHLPENKEIRKVLLDRIAALEAYDYHGK
;
A
#
# COMPACT_ATOMS: atom_id res chain seq x y z
N MET A 1 -43.28 -1.81 13.01
CA MET A 1 -42.37 -2.32 14.06
C MET A 1 -41.81 -3.63 13.50
N SER A 2 -40.60 -3.78 12.96
CA SER A 2 -39.33 -3.17 13.31
C SER A 2 -38.38 -3.23 12.09
N GLU A 3 -38.27 -2.14 11.35
CA GLU A 3 -37.06 -1.84 10.59
C GLU A 3 -36.11 -1.15 11.57
N ARG A 4 -35.10 -1.84 12.09
CA ARG A 4 -33.92 -1.21 12.69
C ARG A 4 -32.88 -2.24 13.10
N LEU A 5 -31.63 -1.92 12.72
CA LEU A 5 -30.35 -2.41 13.25
C LEU A 5 -29.71 -3.61 12.54
N SER A 6 -29.14 -3.35 11.37
CA SER A 6 -27.75 -3.75 11.06
C SER A 6 -27.15 -2.88 9.95
N LYS A 7 -27.34 -1.55 10.04
CA LYS A 7 -26.48 -0.56 9.37
C LYS A 7 -25.39 -0.14 10.36
N SER A 8 -24.53 -1.05 10.77
CA SER A 8 -23.39 -0.72 11.65
C SER A 8 -22.20 -1.65 11.42
N ALA A 9 -21.96 -2.01 10.16
CA ALA A 9 -20.62 -2.31 9.69
C ALA A 9 -20.20 -1.19 8.75
N GLU A 10 -20.17 0.05 9.26
CA GLU A 10 -19.21 1.02 8.74
C GLU A 10 -17.84 0.36 8.97
N LYS A 11 -17.39 -0.40 7.97
CA LYS A 11 -16.00 -0.82 7.84
C LYS A 11 -15.20 0.43 8.14
N ARG A 12 -14.56 0.49 9.31
CA ARG A 12 -13.52 1.47 9.58
C ARG A 12 -12.60 1.34 8.38
N LYS A 13 -12.67 2.29 7.44
CA LYS A 13 -11.84 2.26 6.23
C LYS A 13 -10.43 2.21 6.77
N SER A 14 -9.79 1.05 6.65
CA SER A 14 -8.39 0.94 6.96
C SER A 14 -7.71 2.03 6.14
N PRO A 15 -6.86 2.88 6.75
CA PRO A 15 -6.19 3.93 6.00
C PRO A 15 -5.25 3.32 4.95
N VAL A 16 -4.91 2.05 5.10
CA VAL A 16 -4.33 1.20 4.06
C VAL A 16 -5.46 0.62 3.18
N PRO A 17 -5.41 0.83 1.86
CA PRO A 17 -6.35 0.22 0.93
C PRO A 17 -6.35 -1.32 0.97
N ASP A 18 -7.54 -1.93 0.91
CA ASP A 18 -7.70 -3.40 0.93
C ASP A 18 -6.92 -4.11 -0.20
N TYR A 19 -6.72 -3.46 -1.36
CA TYR A 19 -6.00 -4.05 -2.48
C TYR A 19 -4.52 -4.35 -2.16
N ILE A 20 -3.92 -3.72 -1.15
CA ILE A 20 -2.53 -3.99 -0.74
C ILE A 20 -2.40 -5.38 -0.13
N PHE A 21 -3.48 -5.89 0.46
CA PHE A 21 -3.56 -7.25 0.99
C PHE A 21 -3.90 -8.26 -0.12
N ASP A 22 -4.24 -7.81 -1.34
CA ASP A 22 -4.53 -8.70 -2.46
C ASP A 22 -3.25 -9.43 -2.92
N LYS A 23 -3.39 -10.71 -3.25
CA LYS A 23 -2.28 -11.54 -3.70
C LYS A 23 -1.75 -11.10 -5.07
N THR A 24 -2.64 -10.73 -5.98
CA THR A 24 -2.30 -10.22 -7.31
C THR A 24 -1.52 -8.92 -7.21
N TRP A 25 -1.91 -8.03 -6.29
CA TRP A 25 -1.15 -6.81 -6.06
C TRP A 25 0.26 -7.11 -5.53
N ARG A 26 0.41 -8.07 -4.61
CA ARG A 26 1.70 -8.44 -4.02
C ARG A 26 2.66 -9.11 -5.01
N GLU A 27 2.17 -10.09 -5.75
CA GLU A 27 2.96 -10.89 -6.70
C GLU A 27 3.04 -10.27 -8.10
N GLY A 28 2.18 -9.28 -8.39
CA GLY A 28 2.15 -8.60 -9.66
C GLY A 28 3.41 -7.79 -9.94
N ASN A 29 3.73 -7.66 -11.22
CA ASN A 29 4.81 -6.81 -11.69
C ASN A 29 4.59 -5.36 -11.23
N PHE A 30 5.57 -4.79 -10.54
CA PHE A 30 5.54 -3.40 -10.13
C PHE A 30 6.08 -2.52 -11.26
N LEU A 31 5.19 -1.74 -11.87
CA LEU A 31 5.56 -0.79 -12.92
C LEU A 31 5.99 0.53 -12.29
N ILE A 32 7.19 0.98 -12.61
CA ILE A 32 7.74 2.26 -12.14
C ILE A 32 7.30 3.37 -13.11
N PRO A 33 6.59 4.41 -12.66
CA PRO A 33 6.23 5.54 -13.52
C PRO A 33 7.46 6.28 -14.05
N GLU A 34 7.45 6.67 -15.32
CA GLU A 34 8.51 7.49 -15.92
C GLU A 34 8.44 8.95 -15.45
N ASN A 35 7.25 9.44 -15.09
CA ASN A 35 7.07 10.77 -14.54
C ASN A 35 7.60 10.84 -13.10
N LYS A 36 8.49 11.82 -12.85
CA LYS A 36 9.13 12.01 -11.54
C LYS A 36 8.14 12.40 -10.45
N GLU A 37 7.17 13.27 -10.74
CA GLU A 37 6.16 13.68 -9.76
C GLU A 37 5.27 12.50 -9.36
N GLU A 38 4.90 11.66 -10.33
CA GLU A 38 4.16 10.42 -10.05
C GLU A 38 4.96 9.44 -9.20
N ARG A 39 6.26 9.28 -9.46
CA ARG A 39 7.13 8.44 -8.60
C ARG A 39 7.22 8.97 -7.18
N VAL A 40 7.38 10.28 -7.00
CA VAL A 40 7.46 10.90 -5.68
C VAL A 40 6.14 10.70 -4.92
N ALA A 41 5.00 10.94 -5.57
CA ALA A 41 3.69 10.73 -4.98
C ALA A 41 3.43 9.25 -4.64
N LEU A 42 3.82 8.33 -5.53
CA LEU A 42 3.71 6.89 -5.30
C LEU A 42 4.59 6.43 -4.14
N ARG A 43 5.84 6.90 -4.08
CA ARG A 43 6.76 6.62 -2.97
C ARG A 43 6.17 7.06 -1.64
N GLN A 44 5.68 8.31 -1.55
CA GLN A 44 5.11 8.84 -0.32
C GLN A 44 3.90 8.02 0.15
N ARG A 45 3.04 7.59 -0.78
CA ARG A 45 1.89 6.71 -0.43
C ARG A 45 2.34 5.35 0.08
N LEU A 46 3.30 4.70 -0.60
CA LEU A 46 3.81 3.40 -0.18
C LEU A 46 4.50 3.48 1.18
N ASP A 47 5.25 4.56 1.43
CA ASP A 47 5.90 4.84 2.71
C ASP A 47 4.86 5.00 3.83
N GLU A 48 3.83 5.82 3.60
CA GLU A 48 2.72 6.00 4.54
C GLU A 48 2.05 4.66 4.84
N TYR A 49 1.78 3.85 3.80
CA TYR A 49 1.20 2.52 3.98
C TYR A 49 2.05 1.61 4.86
N SER A 50 3.38 1.65 4.69
CA SER A 50 4.32 0.83 5.45
C SER A 50 4.39 1.16 6.95
N HIS A 51 3.98 2.38 7.33
CA HIS A 51 4.03 2.90 8.70
C HIS A 51 2.73 2.73 9.48
N TYR A 52 1.63 2.32 8.84
CA TYR A 52 0.40 2.03 9.58
C TYR A 52 0.56 0.83 10.50
N GLY A 53 -0.03 0.91 11.70
CA GLY A 53 0.10 -0.14 12.72
C GLY A 53 -0.31 -1.54 12.25
N ILE A 54 -1.26 -1.64 11.30
CA ILE A 54 -1.65 -2.92 10.70
C ILE A 54 -0.48 -3.62 9.97
N MET A 55 0.46 -2.87 9.39
CA MET A 55 1.64 -3.43 8.71
C MET A 55 2.70 -3.96 9.67
N HIS A 56 2.62 -3.62 10.96
CA HIS A 56 3.53 -4.13 11.98
C HIS A 56 3.05 -5.48 12.56
N LEU A 57 1.84 -5.92 12.20
CA LEU A 57 1.35 -7.24 12.60
C LEU A 57 2.16 -8.36 11.92
N PRO A 58 2.43 -9.48 12.60
CA PRO A 58 3.17 -10.60 12.03
C PRO A 58 2.59 -11.14 10.72
N GLU A 59 1.25 -11.17 10.61
CA GLU A 59 0.52 -11.62 9.43
C GLU A 59 0.78 -10.76 8.17
N ASN A 60 1.16 -9.50 8.36
CA ASN A 60 1.39 -8.53 7.29
C ASN A 60 2.87 -8.29 7.00
N LYS A 61 3.77 -9.08 7.60
CA LYS A 61 5.22 -8.93 7.41
C LYS A 61 5.63 -9.03 5.95
N GLU A 62 5.04 -9.94 5.19
CA GLU A 62 5.31 -10.08 3.75
C GLU A 62 4.81 -8.88 2.95
N ILE A 63 3.61 -8.37 3.27
CA ILE A 63 3.05 -7.17 2.63
C ILE A 63 3.94 -5.96 2.90
N ARG A 64 4.36 -5.78 4.15
CA ARG A 64 5.29 -4.71 4.54
C ARG A 64 6.61 -4.84 3.78
N LYS A 65 7.14 -6.05 3.61
CA LYS A 65 8.35 -6.28 2.81
C LYS A 65 8.15 -5.84 1.36
N VAL A 66 7.03 -6.21 0.73
CA VAL A 66 6.69 -5.80 -0.65
C VAL A 66 6.60 -4.28 -0.77
N LEU A 67 5.99 -3.58 0.20
CA LEU A 67 5.94 -2.12 0.22
C LEU A 67 7.35 -1.51 0.23
N LEU A 68 8.22 -2.00 1.10
CA LEU A 68 9.60 -1.52 1.22
C LEU A 68 10.44 -1.82 -0.03
N ASP A 69 10.29 -3.00 -0.63
CA ASP A 69 10.95 -3.37 -1.89
C ASP A 69 10.54 -2.41 -3.02
N ARG A 70 9.25 -2.05 -3.11
CA ARG A 70 8.75 -1.10 -4.10
C ARG A 70 9.26 0.32 -3.89
N ILE A 71 9.37 0.77 -2.64
CA ILE A 71 9.97 2.06 -2.30
C ILE A 71 11.45 2.07 -2.74
N ALA A 72 12.20 1.01 -2.42
CA ALA A 72 13.59 0.88 -2.83
C ALA A 72 13.76 0.85 -4.37
N ALA A 73 12.85 0.18 -5.09
CA ALA A 73 12.84 0.18 -6.55
C ALA A 73 12.62 1.59 -7.14
N LEU A 74 11.72 2.39 -6.55
CA LEU A 74 11.52 3.78 -6.95
C LEU A 74 12.77 4.64 -6.69
N GLU A 75 13.44 4.44 -5.54
CA GLU A 75 14.67 5.16 -5.20
C GLU A 75 15.84 4.79 -6.12
N ALA A 76 15.99 3.50 -6.44
CA ALA A 76 17.00 3.03 -7.37
C ALA A 76 16.78 3.60 -8.78
N TYR A 77 15.53 3.66 -9.24
CA TYR A 77 15.19 4.26 -10.53
C TYR A 77 15.55 5.75 -10.58
N ASP A 78 15.24 6.52 -9.53
CA ASP A 78 15.59 7.95 -9.48
C ASP A 78 17.11 8.18 -9.38
N TYR A 79 17.85 7.26 -8.76
CA TYR A 79 19.31 7.31 -8.68
C TYR A 79 19.98 7.02 -10.03
N HIS A 80 19.46 6.05 -10.80
CA HIS A 80 20.00 5.62 -12.09
C HIS A 80 19.49 6.42 -13.29
N GLY A 81 18.36 7.12 -13.18
CA GLY A 81 17.78 7.98 -14.25
C GLY A 81 18.48 9.34 -14.42
N LYS A 82 19.77 9.43 -14.08
CA LYS A 82 20.61 10.62 -14.24
C LYS A 82 21.33 10.64 -15.59
#